data_AF-A0A7Y6UK36-F1
#
_entry.id   AF-A0A7Y6UK36-F1
#
_cell.length_a   1.000
_cell.length_b   1.000
_cell.length_c   1.000
_cell.angle_alpha   90.00
_cell.angle_beta   90.00
_cell.angle_gamma   90.00
#
_symmetry.space_group_name_H-M   'P 1'
#
loop_
_entity.id
_entity.type
_entity.pdbx_description
1 polymer ?
#
loop_
_entity_poly.entity_id
_entity_poly.type
_entity_poly.pdbx_seq_one_letter_code
_entity_poly.pdbx_strand_id
1 'polypeptide(L)'
;MKISDLPFRERPVLELLNLEADREEPDPDYAGYGWARVPSISLDEHEIADALVLALHSADDGEPMPDDIALEFELPGAGSVLVLLSQFLAEWLPRLPRASAVVLAMCNPHGATLEFETGVPVYYADGDVESWLDESEGPHPDRLRLAAEGSWARLAP
;
A
#
# COMPACT_ATOMS: atom_id res chain seq x y z
N MET A 1 7.84 21.44 5.15
CA MET A 1 6.92 20.44 5.74
C MET A 1 7.74 19.23 6.15
N LYS A 2 7.43 18.56 7.27
CA LYS A 2 8.12 17.32 7.65
C LYS A 2 7.33 16.11 7.15
N ILE A 3 8.00 14.98 6.98
CA ILE A 3 7.37 13.70 6.61
C ILE A 3 6.31 13.30 7.66
N SER A 4 6.56 13.59 8.95
CA SER A 4 5.59 13.38 10.04
C SER A 4 4.30 14.19 9.91
N ASP A 5 4.31 15.26 9.12
CA ASP A 5 3.18 16.18 8.99
C ASP A 5 2.28 15.79 7.81
N LEU A 6 2.65 14.74 7.05
CA LEU A 6 1.83 14.22 5.96
C LEU A 6 0.46 13.77 6.50
N PRO A 7 -0.64 14.01 5.78
CA PRO A 7 -2.00 13.64 6.21
C PRO A 7 -2.28 12.13 6.08
N PHE A 8 -1.35 11.29 6.50
CA PHE A 8 -1.42 9.83 6.42
C PHE A 8 -2.18 9.26 7.63
N ARG A 9 -3.44 8.89 7.43
CA ARG A 9 -4.38 8.54 8.50
C ARG A 9 -4.99 7.16 8.33
N GLU A 10 -5.54 6.65 9.42
CA GLU A 10 -6.37 5.44 9.39
C GLU A 10 -7.60 5.69 8.52
N ARG A 11 -7.97 4.71 7.68
CA ARG A 11 -9.19 4.73 6.87
C ARG A 11 -9.88 3.36 6.95
N PRO A 12 -11.22 3.30 6.78
CA PRO A 12 -11.91 2.05 6.51
C PRO A 12 -11.24 1.34 5.33
N VAL A 13 -10.98 0.03 5.44
CA VAL A 13 -10.18 -0.67 4.43
C VAL A 13 -10.83 -0.68 3.04
N LEU A 14 -12.16 -0.75 2.97
CA LEU A 14 -12.87 -0.69 1.68
C LEU A 14 -12.71 0.70 1.03
N GLU A 15 -12.82 1.78 1.81
CA GLU A 15 -12.57 3.15 1.34
C GLU A 15 -11.09 3.32 0.92
N LEU A 16 -10.17 2.77 1.71
CA LEU A 16 -8.73 2.84 1.47
C LEU A 16 -8.32 2.18 0.14
N LEU A 17 -8.94 1.04 -0.19
CA LEU A 17 -8.63 0.24 -1.38
C LEU A 17 -9.58 0.52 -2.57
N ASN A 18 -10.44 1.54 -2.44
CA ASN A 18 -11.45 1.93 -3.43
C ASN A 18 -12.41 0.78 -3.81
N LEU A 19 -12.95 0.09 -2.79
CA LEU A 19 -13.83 -1.08 -2.88
C LEU A 19 -15.25 -0.81 -2.34
N GLU A 20 -15.64 0.45 -2.10
CA GLU A 20 -16.98 0.78 -1.56
C GLU A 20 -18.08 0.82 -2.64
N ALA A 21 -17.70 0.92 -3.92
CA ALA A 21 -18.63 0.92 -5.04
C ALA A 21 -18.53 -0.41 -5.79
N ASP A 22 -19.66 -0.91 -6.28
CA ASP A 22 -19.70 -1.98 -7.26
C ASP A 22 -18.92 -1.51 -8.51
N ARG A 23 -17.68 -1.97 -8.65
CA ARG A 23 -16.83 -1.68 -9.80
C ARG A 23 -16.52 -2.97 -10.55
N GLU A 24 -16.68 -2.93 -11.87
CA GLU A 24 -16.32 -4.06 -12.74
C GLU A 24 -14.80 -4.14 -12.98
N GLU A 25 -14.09 -3.00 -12.87
CA GLU A 25 -12.65 -2.87 -13.11
C GLU A 25 -11.99 -1.96 -12.06
N PRO A 26 -10.67 -2.12 -11.78
CA PRO A 26 -9.91 -1.19 -10.95
C PRO A 26 -9.94 0.24 -11.50
N ASP A 27 -9.91 1.22 -10.60
CA ASP A 27 -9.82 2.64 -10.95
C ASP A 27 -8.35 3.08 -10.97
N PRO A 28 -7.74 3.29 -12.15
CA PRO A 28 -6.33 3.66 -12.25
C PRO A 28 -6.06 5.10 -11.77
N ASP A 29 -7.09 5.95 -11.68
CA ASP A 29 -6.94 7.35 -11.27
C ASP A 29 -7.13 7.53 -9.75
N TYR A 30 -7.33 6.45 -9.00
CA TYR A 30 -7.52 6.52 -7.55
C TYR A 30 -6.21 6.90 -6.83
N ALA A 31 -6.07 8.18 -6.48
CA ALA A 31 -4.92 8.72 -5.74
C ALA A 31 -5.09 8.72 -4.20
N GLY A 32 -5.98 7.89 -3.65
CA GLY A 32 -6.21 7.84 -2.20
C GLY A 32 -5.08 7.13 -1.45
N TYR A 33 -4.58 7.74 -0.38
CA TYR A 33 -3.55 7.17 0.50
C TYR A 33 -4.04 7.02 1.95
N GLY A 34 -3.36 6.20 2.74
CA GLY A 34 -3.65 6.00 4.16
C GLY A 34 -3.23 4.62 4.64
N TRP A 35 -3.73 4.22 5.82
CA TRP A 35 -3.46 2.91 6.37
C TRP A 35 -4.70 2.26 6.98
N ALA A 36 -4.70 0.92 7.02
CA ALA A 36 -5.70 0.13 7.72
C ALA A 36 -5.06 -1.15 8.27
N ARG A 37 -5.47 -1.56 9.47
CA ARG A 37 -5.13 -2.89 9.99
C ARG A 37 -6.25 -3.85 9.67
N VAL A 38 -5.90 -5.02 9.12
CA VAL A 38 -6.86 -6.06 8.73
C VAL A 38 -6.52 -7.40 9.40
N PRO A 39 -7.54 -8.20 9.76
CA PRO A 39 -7.32 -9.53 10.31
C PRO A 39 -6.61 -10.47 9.34
N SER A 40 -6.91 -10.37 8.05
CA SER A 40 -6.13 -10.99 6.97
C SER A 40 -6.32 -10.27 5.64
N ILE A 41 -5.36 -10.43 4.75
CA ILE A 41 -5.39 -9.98 3.36
C ILE A 41 -4.64 -10.98 2.49
N SER A 42 -5.01 -11.10 1.23
CA SER A 42 -4.38 -12.02 0.30
C SER A 42 -3.52 -11.27 -0.68
N LEU A 43 -2.29 -11.73 -0.86
CA LEU A 43 -1.38 -11.28 -1.91
C LEU A 43 -1.41 -12.35 -2.99
N ASP A 44 -2.11 -12.08 -4.08
CA ASP A 44 -2.59 -13.09 -5.02
C ASP A 44 -3.31 -14.24 -4.27
N GLU A 45 -2.72 -15.44 -4.26
CA GLU A 45 -3.26 -16.62 -3.57
C GLU A 45 -2.77 -16.76 -2.13
N HIS A 46 -1.74 -16.01 -1.72
CA HIS A 46 -1.08 -16.16 -0.42
C HIS A 46 -1.73 -15.29 0.66
N GLU A 47 -2.23 -15.91 1.73
CA GLU A 47 -2.85 -15.17 2.83
C GLU A 47 -1.81 -14.67 3.85
N ILE A 48 -1.93 -13.38 4.21
CA ILE A 48 -1.20 -12.71 5.27
C ILE A 48 -2.18 -12.39 6.40
N ALA A 49 -1.95 -13.00 7.57
CA ALA A 49 -2.72 -12.73 8.77
C ALA A 49 -2.15 -11.52 9.54
N ASP A 50 -3.04 -10.78 10.22
CA ASP A 50 -2.72 -9.60 11.02
C ASP A 50 -1.81 -8.62 10.28
N ALA A 51 -2.33 -8.04 9.19
CA ALA A 51 -1.60 -7.17 8.28
C ALA A 51 -1.91 -5.69 8.55
N LEU A 52 -0.88 -4.85 8.44
CA LEU A 52 -1.01 -3.41 8.30
C LEU A 52 -0.87 -3.05 6.82
N VAL A 53 -1.96 -2.66 6.18
CA VAL A 53 -1.99 -2.26 4.78
C VAL A 53 -1.70 -0.76 4.68
N LEU A 54 -0.73 -0.38 3.87
CA LEU A 54 -0.39 1.00 3.54
C LEU A 54 -0.75 1.24 2.07
N ALA A 55 -1.75 2.08 1.81
CA ALA A 55 -2.03 2.54 0.46
C ALA A 55 -1.17 3.78 0.19
N LEU A 56 -0.29 3.69 -0.80
CA LEU A 56 0.67 4.71 -1.19
C LEU A 56 0.66 4.89 -2.70
N HIS A 57 0.95 6.09 -3.17
CA HIS A 57 1.06 6.39 -4.60
C HIS A 57 2.50 6.68 -4.94
N SER A 58 3.01 6.02 -5.98
CA SER A 58 4.25 6.44 -6.61
C SER A 58 4.00 7.69 -7.44
N ALA A 59 5.05 8.46 -7.72
CA ALA A 59 4.97 9.55 -8.66
C ALA A 59 4.97 9.00 -10.09
N ASP A 60 3.90 9.28 -10.85
CA ASP A 60 3.73 8.79 -12.23
C ASP A 60 4.84 9.27 -13.17
N ASP A 61 5.24 10.54 -13.03
CA ASP A 61 6.28 11.18 -13.85
C ASP A 61 7.69 11.14 -13.22
N GLY A 62 7.86 10.35 -12.15
CA GLY A 62 9.15 10.22 -11.45
C GLY A 62 10.20 9.49 -12.30
N GLU A 63 11.47 9.88 -12.19
CA GLU A 63 12.56 9.05 -12.72
C GLU A 63 12.59 7.71 -11.95
N PRO A 64 12.58 6.55 -12.64
CA PRO A 64 12.68 5.26 -11.97
C PRO A 64 13.93 5.16 -11.10
N MET A 65 13.74 4.78 -9.84
CA MET A 65 14.82 4.57 -8.88
C MET A 65 14.98 3.06 -8.65
N PRO A 66 16.17 2.47 -8.88
CA PRO A 66 16.34 1.03 -8.74
C PRO A 66 16.16 0.50 -7.31
N ASP A 67 16.44 1.34 -6.30
CA ASP A 67 16.57 0.96 -4.88
C ASP A 67 15.58 1.68 -3.94
N ASP A 68 14.71 2.55 -4.47
CA ASP A 68 13.71 3.29 -3.70
C ASP A 68 12.53 3.68 -4.60
N ILE A 69 11.49 4.28 -4.02
CA ILE A 69 10.30 4.74 -4.76
C ILE A 69 9.99 6.18 -4.33
N ALA A 70 9.77 7.06 -5.31
CA ALA A 70 9.30 8.41 -5.05
C ALA A 70 7.79 8.34 -4.85
N LEU A 71 7.33 8.63 -3.63
CA LEU A 71 5.91 8.69 -3.30
C LEU A 71 5.39 10.10 -3.52
N GLU A 72 4.20 10.20 -4.10
CA GLU A 72 3.48 11.46 -4.25
C GLU A 72 2.32 11.55 -3.25
N PHE A 73 2.25 12.68 -2.53
CA PHE A 73 1.15 12.99 -1.63
C PHE A 73 0.48 14.29 -2.06
N GLU A 74 -0.76 14.20 -2.53
CA GLU A 74 -1.59 15.37 -2.76
C GLU A 74 -2.04 16.01 -1.44
N LEU A 75 -1.72 17.28 -1.24
CA LEU A 75 -2.08 18.04 -0.06
C LEU A 75 -3.24 19.00 -0.37
N PRO A 76 -4.34 18.96 0.41
CA PRO A 76 -5.47 19.86 0.23
C PRO A 76 -5.06 21.34 0.23
N GLY A 77 -5.18 22.00 -0.92
CA GLY A 77 -4.87 23.42 -1.07
C GLY A 77 -3.39 23.79 -1.08
N ALA A 78 -2.47 22.81 -1.13
CA ALA A 78 -1.02 23.04 -1.10
C ALA A 78 -0.24 22.35 -2.24
N GLY A 79 -0.92 21.68 -3.17
CA GLY A 79 -0.30 20.92 -4.27
C GLY A 79 0.20 19.55 -3.82
N SER A 80 1.06 18.91 -4.60
CA SER A 80 1.66 17.63 -4.22
C SER A 80 3.05 17.79 -3.62
N VAL A 81 3.48 16.81 -2.84
CA VAL A 81 4.86 16.68 -2.37
C VAL A 81 5.41 15.30 -2.68
N LEU A 82 6.72 15.25 -2.96
CA LEU A 82 7.43 14.01 -3.20
C LEU A 82 8.26 13.60 -1.98
N VAL A 83 8.21 12.33 -1.61
CA VAL A 83 8.94 11.75 -0.47
C VAL A 83 9.45 10.36 -0.85
N LEU A 84 10.67 10.02 -0.46
CA LEU A 84 11.18 8.66 -0.67
C LEU A 84 10.45 7.66 0.23
N LEU A 85 10.10 6.49 -0.30
CA LEU A 85 9.44 5.41 0.44
C LEU A 85 10.27 4.99 1.65
N SER A 86 11.58 4.83 1.50
CA SER A 86 12.47 4.48 2.62
C SER A 86 12.38 5.47 3.78
N GLN A 87 12.40 6.78 3.48
CA GLN A 87 12.29 7.84 4.48
C GLN A 87 10.90 7.92 5.09
N PHE A 88 9.87 7.72 4.25
CA PHE A 88 8.48 7.66 4.69
C PHE A 88 8.29 6.52 5.70
N LEU A 89 8.74 5.30 5.40
CA LEU A 89 8.58 4.15 6.27
C LEU A 89 9.39 4.27 7.56
N ALA A 90 10.63 4.76 7.49
CA ALA A 90 11.46 5.00 8.67
C ALA A 90 10.79 5.98 9.66
N GLU A 91 10.07 6.98 9.14
CA GLU A 91 9.32 7.93 9.95
C GLU A 91 7.95 7.37 10.39
N TRP A 92 7.17 6.78 9.50
CA TRP A 92 5.78 6.44 9.81
C TRP A 92 5.62 5.10 10.54
N LEU A 93 6.37 4.05 10.18
CA LEU A 93 6.17 2.72 10.77
C LEU A 93 6.23 2.71 12.32
N PRO A 94 7.16 3.42 12.99
CA PRO A 94 7.18 3.48 14.47
C PRO A 94 5.95 4.15 15.10
N ARG A 95 5.19 4.93 14.32
CA ARG A 95 4.01 5.69 14.76
C ARG A 95 2.69 4.93 14.50
N LEU A 96 2.72 3.90 13.67
CA LEU A 96 1.55 3.11 13.30
C LEU A 96 1.29 1.96 14.29
N PRO A 97 0.06 1.41 14.33
CA PRO A 97 -0.22 0.22 15.11
C PRO A 97 0.68 -0.95 14.71
N ARG A 98 1.03 -1.79 15.69
CA ARG A 98 1.78 -3.02 15.42
C ARG A 98 0.89 -4.05 14.71
N ALA A 99 1.49 -4.77 13.78
CA ALA A 99 0.94 -5.88 13.04
C ALA A 99 2.01 -6.95 12.83
N SER A 100 1.61 -8.14 12.40
CA SER A 100 2.54 -9.25 12.12
C SER A 100 3.28 -9.08 10.80
N ALA A 101 2.72 -8.28 9.88
CA ALA A 101 3.34 -7.88 8.62
C ALA A 101 2.82 -6.50 8.18
N VAL A 102 3.58 -5.83 7.31
CA VAL A 102 3.15 -4.65 6.55
C VAL A 102 3.00 -5.04 5.09
N VAL A 103 1.96 -4.52 4.44
CA VAL A 103 1.69 -4.73 3.02
C VAL A 103 1.57 -3.38 2.35
N LEU A 104 2.37 -3.13 1.32
CA LEU A 104 2.29 -1.92 0.50
C LEU A 104 1.33 -2.18 -0.67
N ALA A 105 0.21 -1.45 -0.70
CA ALA A 105 -0.69 -1.38 -1.84
C ALA A 105 -0.35 -0.10 -2.62
N MET A 106 0.30 -0.25 -3.77
CA MET A 106 0.82 0.91 -4.53
C MET A 106 0.56 0.77 -6.03
N CYS A 107 0.28 1.88 -6.69
CA CYS A 107 0.39 1.98 -8.13
C CYS A 107 1.88 2.17 -8.50
N ASN A 108 2.36 1.37 -9.44
CA ASN A 108 3.62 1.50 -10.16
C ASN A 108 4.90 1.74 -9.34
N PRO A 109 5.42 0.72 -8.63
CA PRO A 109 6.75 0.78 -8.01
C PRO A 109 7.92 0.85 -9.01
N HIS A 110 7.66 0.94 -10.33
CA HIS A 110 8.67 1.05 -11.40
C HIS A 110 9.75 -0.06 -11.36
N GLY A 111 9.42 -1.26 -10.86
CA GLY A 111 10.38 -2.36 -10.73
C GLY A 111 11.46 -2.15 -9.67
N ALA A 112 11.27 -1.23 -8.72
CA ALA A 112 12.24 -0.97 -7.66
C ALA A 112 12.48 -2.21 -6.78
N THR A 113 13.74 -2.47 -6.45
CA THR A 113 14.14 -3.50 -5.49
C THR A 113 14.56 -2.82 -4.19
N LEU A 114 13.67 -2.86 -3.20
CA LEU A 114 13.87 -2.15 -1.94
C LEU A 114 14.89 -2.86 -1.06
N GLU A 115 15.79 -2.08 -0.44
CA GLU A 115 16.78 -2.59 0.51
C GLU A 115 16.84 -1.71 1.77
N PHE A 116 15.99 -2.00 2.76
CA PHE A 116 16.06 -1.34 4.07
C PHE A 116 15.56 -2.25 5.20
N GLU A 117 16.06 -2.00 6.41
CA GLU A 117 15.71 -2.75 7.61
C GLU A 117 14.34 -2.35 8.14
N THR A 118 13.58 -3.35 8.60
CA THR A 118 12.21 -3.16 9.08
C THR A 118 12.01 -3.97 10.36
N GLY A 119 11.12 -3.55 11.26
CA GLY A 119 10.87 -4.31 12.49
C GLY A 119 10.02 -5.56 12.30
N VAL A 120 9.38 -5.69 11.13
CA VAL A 120 8.41 -6.72 10.75
C VAL A 120 8.48 -6.93 9.24
N PRO A 121 8.10 -8.10 8.70
CA PRO A 121 8.11 -8.32 7.26
C PRO A 121 7.30 -7.27 6.50
N VAL A 122 7.87 -6.75 5.42
CA VAL A 122 7.18 -5.81 4.51
C VAL A 122 7.02 -6.47 3.14
N TYR A 123 5.78 -6.57 2.69
CA TYR A 123 5.43 -7.09 1.37
C TYR A 123 5.16 -5.92 0.43
N TYR A 124 5.75 -5.98 -0.76
CA TYR A 124 5.58 -4.98 -1.81
C TYR A 124 5.62 -5.68 -3.17
N ALA A 125 4.96 -5.12 -4.17
CA ALA A 125 5.02 -5.63 -5.54
C ALA A 125 6.14 -4.92 -6.34
N ASP A 126 6.60 -5.54 -7.42
CA ASP A 126 7.50 -4.93 -8.41
C ASP A 126 6.74 -4.24 -9.58
N GLY A 127 5.41 -4.36 -9.62
CA GLY A 127 4.51 -3.58 -10.48
C GLY A 127 3.20 -3.22 -9.77
N ASP A 128 2.18 -2.85 -10.55
CA ASP A 128 0.92 -2.28 -10.05
C ASP A 128 0.18 -3.23 -9.11
N VAL A 129 -0.35 -2.69 -8.01
CA VAL A 129 -1.19 -3.45 -7.09
C VAL A 129 -2.66 -3.10 -7.30
N GLU A 130 -3.42 -4.06 -7.80
CA GLU A 130 -4.87 -3.98 -7.90
C GLU A 130 -5.55 -4.55 -6.67
N SER A 131 -6.64 -3.92 -6.23
CA SER A 131 -7.42 -4.38 -5.07
C SER A 131 -8.74 -5.00 -5.50
N TRP A 132 -9.08 -6.13 -4.89
CA TRP A 132 -10.28 -6.90 -5.16
C TRP A 132 -10.98 -7.28 -3.84
N LEU A 133 -12.31 -7.27 -3.88
CA LEU A 133 -13.15 -7.87 -2.86
C LEU A 133 -13.72 -9.16 -3.44
N ASP A 134 -13.14 -10.29 -3.06
CA ASP A 134 -13.65 -11.59 -3.50
C ASP A 134 -14.87 -11.91 -2.62
N GLU A 135 -16.06 -11.66 -3.16
CA GLU A 135 -17.34 -11.97 -2.51
C GLU A 135 -17.47 -13.46 -2.30
N SER A 136 -17.89 -13.87 -1.09
CA SER A 136 -18.13 -15.29 -0.83
C SER A 136 -19.60 -15.64 -1.07
N GLU A 137 -19.86 -16.60 -1.96
CA GLU A 137 -21.17 -17.25 -2.06
C GLU A 137 -21.33 -18.28 -0.92
N GLY A 138 -21.44 -17.84 0.34
CA GLY A 138 -21.53 -18.78 1.46
C GLY A 138 -21.44 -18.16 2.87
N PRO A 139 -21.17 -18.98 3.91
CA PRO A 139 -21.03 -18.51 5.29
C PRO A 139 -19.66 -17.88 5.59
N HIS A 140 -18.80 -17.76 4.59
CA HIS A 140 -17.47 -17.19 4.75
C HIS A 140 -17.57 -15.64 4.67
N PRO A 141 -16.69 -14.91 5.37
CA PRO A 141 -16.59 -13.47 5.14
C PRO A 141 -15.98 -13.21 3.76
N ASP A 142 -16.30 -12.05 3.19
CA ASP A 142 -15.64 -11.57 1.97
C ASP A 142 -14.14 -11.44 2.21
N ARG A 143 -13.36 -11.69 1.15
CA ARG A 143 -11.91 -11.75 1.23
C ARG A 143 -11.29 -10.57 0.50
N LEU A 144 -10.46 -9.82 1.21
CA LEU A 144 -9.62 -8.78 0.60
C LEU A 144 -8.45 -9.45 -0.12
N ARG A 145 -8.26 -9.10 -1.39
CA ARG A 145 -7.14 -9.55 -2.22
C ARG A 145 -6.46 -8.38 -2.91
N LEU A 146 -5.15 -8.39 -2.87
CA LEU A 146 -4.27 -7.53 -3.65
C LEU A 146 -3.61 -8.40 -4.71
N ALA A 147 -3.77 -8.02 -5.98
CA ALA A 147 -3.12 -8.67 -7.11
C ALA A 147 -1.98 -7.79 -7.60
N ALA A 148 -0.80 -8.37 -7.83
CA ALA A 148 0.33 -7.64 -8.38
C ALA A 148 0.46 -7.87 -9.88
N GLU A 149 0.62 -6.81 -10.66
CA GLU A 149 1.21 -6.91 -12.00
C GLU A 149 2.71 -7.22 -11.81
N GLY A 150 3.07 -8.51 -11.86
CA GLY A 150 4.45 -8.95 -11.65
C GLY A 150 4.56 -9.94 -10.49
N SER A 151 5.41 -9.64 -9.51
CA SER A 151 5.71 -10.50 -8.37
C SER A 151 5.73 -9.76 -7.05
N TRP A 152 5.26 -10.44 -6.00
CA TRP A 152 5.41 -9.98 -4.63
C TRP A 152 6.83 -10.25 -4.13
N ALA A 153 7.48 -9.20 -3.67
CA ALA A 153 8.71 -9.25 -2.92
C ALA A 153 8.44 -9.10 -1.41
N ARG A 154 9.39 -9.58 -0.61
CA ARG A 154 9.32 -9.54 0.85
C ARG A 154 10.63 -9.07 1.44
N LEU A 155 10.59 -7.95 2.15
CA LEU A 155 11.67 -7.52 3.03
C LEU A 155 11.56 -8.30 4.34
N ALA A 156 12.67 -8.93 4.71
CA ALA A 156 12.79 -9.54 6.03
C ALA A 156 13.12 -8.47 7.08
N PRO A 157 12.76 -8.69 8.36
CA PRO A 157 13.21 -7.85 9.46
C PRO A 157 14.72 -7.89 9.66
#